data_AF-A0A6V7HKT2-F1
#
_entry.id   AF-A0A6V7HKT2-F1
#
_cell.length_a   1.000
_cell.length_b   1.000
_cell.length_c   1.000
_cell.angle_alpha   90.00
_cell.angle_beta   90.00
_cell.angle_gamma   90.00
#
_symmetry.space_group_name_H-M   'P 1'
#
loop_
_entity.id
_entity.type
_entity.pdbx_description
1 polymer ?
#
loop_
_entity_poly.entity_id
_entity_poly.type
_entity_poly.pdbx_seq_one_letter_code
_entity_poly.pdbx_strand_id
1 'polypeptide(L)'
;LHHNFNRAQELVEFIEYYRMMGIDHFTFYNSSVSPEVDKVLQFYRVSLTASVLNWTLPSVYVYEQTLRQQGLYAALNDCLYRNTHFRKYKYIGVFDVDEFLIPKRHSDFHKLMASFDIKMKRNSTDRAAFLFRNAYFYTMYPDATKGK
;
A
#
# COMPACT_ATOMS: atom_id res chain seq x y z
N LEU A 1 8.93 2.18 2.68
CA LEU A 1 9.23 3.29 3.60
C LEU A 1 10.70 3.61 3.53
N HIS A 2 11.04 4.84 3.18
CA HIS A 2 12.41 5.27 2.90
C HIS A 2 12.57 6.78 3.15
N HIS A 3 13.79 7.30 2.95
CA HIS A 3 14.13 8.71 3.12
C HIS A 3 13.80 9.24 4.52
N ASN A 4 14.05 8.43 5.55
CA ASN A 4 13.77 8.77 6.95
C ASN A 4 12.30 9.19 7.16
N PHE A 5 11.36 8.42 6.60
CA PHE A 5 9.93 8.70 6.71
C PHE A 5 9.52 8.90 8.18
N ASN A 6 8.90 10.04 8.48
CA ASN A 6 8.67 10.55 9.84
C ASN A 6 7.21 10.94 10.14
N ARG A 7 6.26 10.43 9.36
CA ARG A 7 4.83 10.76 9.48
C ARG A 7 4.09 9.64 10.22
N ALA A 8 4.31 9.54 11.54
CA ALA A 8 3.79 8.44 12.35
C ALA A 8 2.25 8.42 12.42
N GLN A 9 1.61 9.58 12.52
CA GLN A 9 0.15 9.71 12.58
C GLN A 9 -0.50 9.26 11.27
N GLU A 10 0.04 9.70 10.13
CA GLU A 10 -0.43 9.30 8.80
C GLU A 10 -0.29 7.79 8.57
N LEU A 11 0.79 7.17 9.08
CA LEU A 11 0.93 5.73 9.01
C LEU A 11 -0.15 4.99 9.83
N VAL A 12 -0.47 5.49 11.03
CA VAL A 12 -1.56 4.92 11.84
C VAL A 12 -2.90 5.09 11.12
N GLU A 13 -3.18 6.28 10.60
CA GLU A 13 -4.41 6.55 9.83
C GLU A 13 -4.55 5.61 8.63
N PHE A 14 -3.48 5.45 7.84
CA PHE A 14 -3.43 4.53 6.71
C PHE A 14 -3.76 3.09 7.15
N ILE A 15 -3.07 2.58 8.17
CA ILE A 15 -3.28 1.20 8.62
C ILE A 15 -4.70 1.01 9.14
N GLU A 16 -5.18 1.89 10.03
CA GLU A 16 -6.51 1.75 10.62
C GLU A 16 -7.63 1.91 9.59
N TYR A 17 -7.51 2.84 8.64
CA TYR A 17 -8.46 2.95 7.54
C TYR A 17 -8.55 1.65 6.75
N TYR A 18 -7.43 1.12 6.26
CA TYR A 18 -7.45 -0.09 5.43
C TYR A 18 -7.91 -1.33 6.22
N ARG A 19 -7.62 -1.40 7.53
CA ARG A 19 -8.19 -2.42 8.43
C ARG A 19 -9.71 -2.33 8.51
N MET A 20 -10.25 -1.12 8.74
CA MET A 20 -11.70 -0.89 8.76
C MET A 20 -12.37 -1.28 7.44
N MET A 21 -11.66 -1.12 6.32
CA MET A 21 -12.13 -1.50 4.99
C MET A 21 -11.99 -3.00 4.66
N GLY A 22 -11.47 -3.81 5.59
CA GLY A 22 -11.36 -5.26 5.45
C GLY A 22 -10.04 -5.75 4.86
N ILE A 23 -8.94 -5.01 4.98
CA ILE A 23 -7.61 -5.56 4.69
C ILE A 23 -7.15 -6.47 5.83
N ASP A 24 -6.79 -7.69 5.48
CA ASP A 24 -6.38 -8.72 6.42
C ASP A 24 -4.94 -8.53 6.94
N HIS A 25 -4.03 -8.03 6.09
CA HIS A 25 -2.60 -7.99 6.39
C HIS A 25 -1.83 -6.94 5.59
N PHE A 26 -0.82 -6.36 6.21
CA PHE A 26 0.06 -5.36 5.60
C PHE A 26 1.48 -5.90 5.43
N THR A 27 2.15 -5.55 4.33
CA THR A 27 3.59 -5.81 4.15
C THR A 27 4.31 -4.49 3.94
N PHE A 28 5.14 -4.09 4.89
CA PHE A 28 5.96 -2.88 4.79
C PHE A 28 7.41 -3.23 4.52
N TYR A 29 7.99 -2.59 3.51
CA TYR A 29 9.42 -2.62 3.21
C TYR A 29 10.08 -1.41 3.85
N ASN A 30 10.78 -1.62 4.96
CA ASN A 30 11.41 -0.56 5.74
C ASN A 30 12.89 -0.43 5.35
N SER A 31 13.23 0.65 4.65
CA SER A 31 14.62 1.04 4.35
C SER A 31 15.15 2.07 5.34
N SER A 32 14.37 3.12 5.61
CA SER A 32 14.69 4.12 6.63
C SER A 32 13.44 4.86 7.10
N VAL A 33 13.27 4.93 8.43
CA VAL A 33 12.16 5.58 9.13
C VAL A 33 12.66 6.24 10.40
N SER A 34 11.92 7.24 10.88
CA SER A 34 12.14 7.84 12.20
C SER A 34 11.90 6.85 13.35
N PRO A 35 12.45 7.09 14.55
CA PRO A 35 12.17 6.28 15.74
C PRO A 35 10.69 6.20 16.10
N GLU A 36 9.92 7.26 15.88
CA GLU A 36 8.48 7.32 16.15
C GLU A 36 7.70 6.39 15.22
N VAL A 37 8.03 6.42 13.92
CA VAL A 37 7.44 5.51 12.93
C VAL A 37 7.86 4.07 13.21
N ASP A 38 9.12 3.82 13.59
CA ASP A 38 9.56 2.46 13.93
C ASP A 38 8.74 1.88 15.08
N LYS A 39 8.44 2.65 16.14
CA LYS A 39 7.56 2.21 17.23
C LYS A 39 6.17 1.79 16.73
N VAL A 40 5.58 2.55 15.81
CA VAL A 40 4.30 2.21 15.18
C VAL A 40 4.40 0.90 14.39
N LEU A 41 5.45 0.75 13.57
CA LEU A 41 5.70 -0.48 12.82
C LEU A 41 5.90 -1.69 13.74
N GLN A 42 6.64 -1.55 14.83
CA GLN A 42 6.82 -2.63 15.81
C GLN A 42 5.50 -3.01 16.49
N PHE A 43 4.66 -2.05 16.83
CA PHE A 43 3.33 -2.32 17.39
C PHE A 43 2.48 -3.17 16.43
N TYR A 44 2.37 -2.78 15.16
CA TYR A 44 1.59 -3.55 14.17
C TYR A 44 2.24 -4.89 13.79
N ARG A 45 3.57 -4.99 13.92
CA ARG A 45 4.29 -6.25 13.77
C ARG A 45 3.96 -7.23 14.90
N VAL A 46 3.98 -6.78 16.16
CA VAL A 46 3.70 -7.63 17.33
C VAL A 46 2.23 -8.06 17.36
N SER A 47 1.31 -7.19 16.95
CA SER A 47 -0.12 -7.53 16.80
C SER A 47 -0.42 -8.45 15.62
N LEU A 48 0.61 -8.93 14.89
CA LEU A 48 0.51 -9.77 13.69
C LEU A 48 -0.34 -9.17 12.55
N THR A 49 -0.59 -7.86 12.59
CA THR A 49 -1.34 -7.15 11.55
C THR A 49 -0.44 -6.77 10.38
N ALA A 50 0.87 -6.62 10.62
CA ALA A 50 1.84 -6.24 9.61
C ALA A 50 3.09 -7.12 9.61
N SER A 51 3.60 -7.46 8.43
CA SER A 51 4.97 -7.92 8.23
C SER A 51 5.85 -6.73 7.87
N VAL A 52 6.87 -6.46 8.70
CA VAL A 52 7.84 -5.39 8.45
C VAL A 52 9.15 -6.04 8.02
N LEU A 53 9.49 -5.87 6.75
CA LEU A 53 10.68 -6.43 6.13
C LEU A 53 11.77 -5.36 6.10
N ASN A 54 12.97 -5.71 6.57
CA ASN A 54 14.13 -4.84 6.39
C ASN A 54 14.49 -4.80 4.90
N TRP A 55 14.37 -3.63 4.28
CA TRP A 55 14.69 -3.39 2.88
C TRP A 55 16.05 -2.72 2.75
N THR A 56 17.09 -3.52 2.96
CA THR A 56 18.48 -3.12 2.75
C THR A 56 18.94 -3.61 1.38
N LEU A 57 19.29 -2.69 0.50
CA LEU A 57 19.84 -3.03 -0.81
C LEU A 57 21.32 -3.40 -0.69
N PRO A 58 21.79 -4.45 -1.39
CA PRO A 58 23.20 -4.75 -1.53
C PRO A 58 24.05 -3.54 -1.95
N SER A 59 25.28 -3.44 -1.45
CA SER A 59 26.18 -2.30 -1.70
C SER A 59 26.59 -2.11 -3.16
N VAL A 60 26.39 -3.12 -4.02
CA VAL A 60 26.55 -2.99 -5.48
C VAL A 60 25.57 -1.99 -6.08
N TYR A 61 24.45 -1.73 -5.40
CA TYR A 61 23.46 -0.76 -5.86
C TYR A 61 23.84 0.66 -5.45
N VAL A 62 24.17 1.46 -6.46
CA VAL A 62 24.34 2.91 -6.36
C VAL A 62 23.01 3.61 -6.66
N TYR A 63 22.55 4.43 -5.71
CA TYR A 63 21.29 5.18 -5.76
C TYR A 63 21.13 5.96 -7.07
N GLU A 64 20.01 5.74 -7.76
CA GLU A 64 19.63 6.38 -9.03
C GLU A 64 20.59 6.19 -10.22
N GLN A 65 21.72 5.51 -10.03
CA GLN A 65 22.66 5.20 -11.11
C GLN A 65 22.46 3.77 -11.63
N THR A 66 22.36 2.82 -10.72
CA THR A 66 22.24 1.38 -11.06
C THR A 66 20.85 0.84 -10.74
N LEU A 67 20.17 1.44 -9.76
CA LEU A 67 18.82 1.07 -9.37
C LEU A 67 18.02 2.34 -9.03
N ARG A 68 16.93 2.54 -9.77
CA ARG A 68 16.02 3.67 -9.57
C ARG A 68 15.07 3.41 -8.41
N GLN A 69 14.58 4.49 -7.80
CA GLN A 69 13.50 4.48 -6.81
C GLN A 69 13.76 3.54 -5.62
N GLN A 70 15.03 3.45 -5.18
CA GLN A 70 15.44 2.55 -4.10
C GLN A 70 14.97 1.09 -4.25
N GLY A 71 14.92 0.60 -5.49
CA GLY A 71 14.48 -0.76 -5.77
C GLY A 71 13.00 -1.00 -5.52
N LEU A 72 12.16 0.04 -5.60
CA LEU A 72 10.70 -0.05 -5.44
C LEU A 72 10.11 -1.21 -6.24
N TYR A 73 10.44 -1.35 -7.51
CA TYR A 73 9.91 -2.44 -8.34
C TYR A 73 10.33 -3.84 -7.86
N ALA A 74 11.53 -3.98 -7.29
CA ALA A 74 11.95 -5.24 -6.69
C ALA A 74 11.16 -5.54 -5.41
N ALA A 75 10.89 -4.52 -4.58
CA ALA A 75 10.04 -4.65 -3.41
C ALA A 75 8.59 -5.02 -3.79
N LEU A 76 8.03 -4.38 -4.83
CA LEU A 76 6.69 -4.68 -5.33
C LEU A 76 6.58 -6.11 -5.87
N ASN A 77 7.59 -6.57 -6.61
CA ASN A 77 7.63 -7.95 -7.09
C ASN A 77 7.73 -8.95 -5.94
N ASP A 78 8.62 -8.73 -4.96
CA ASP A 78 8.69 -9.58 -3.76
C ASP A 78 7.35 -9.60 -3.04
N CYS A 79 6.70 -8.45 -2.86
CA CYS A 79 5.41 -8.33 -2.18
C CYS A 79 4.32 -9.15 -2.89
N LEU A 80 4.23 -9.00 -4.21
CA LEU A 80 3.28 -9.71 -5.05
C LEU A 80 3.46 -11.23 -4.92
N TYR A 81 4.67 -11.75 -5.12
CA TYR A 81 4.91 -13.19 -5.07
C TYR A 81 4.80 -13.74 -3.64
N ARG A 82 5.34 -13.05 -2.65
CA ARG A 82 5.25 -13.45 -1.24
C ARG A 82 3.79 -13.59 -0.80
N ASN A 83 2.96 -12.62 -1.14
CA ASN A 83 1.59 -12.61 -0.66
C ASN A 83 0.65 -13.48 -1.53
N THR A 84 0.82 -13.53 -2.86
CA THR A 84 -0.01 -14.39 -3.71
C THR A 84 0.44 -15.86 -3.66
N HIS A 85 1.71 -16.14 -3.89
CA HIS A 85 2.20 -17.52 -4.06
C HIS A 85 2.44 -18.21 -2.72
N PHE A 86 3.06 -17.53 -1.75
CA PHE A 86 3.41 -18.15 -0.47
C PHE A 86 2.28 -18.02 0.56
N ARG A 87 1.70 -16.82 0.73
CA ARG A 87 0.60 -16.59 1.68
C ARG A 87 -0.81 -16.89 1.15
N LYS A 88 -0.95 -17.11 -0.17
CA LYS A 88 -2.23 -17.45 -0.82
C LYS A 88 -3.32 -16.38 -0.71
N TYR A 89 -2.95 -15.11 -0.57
CA TYR A 89 -3.93 -14.02 -0.69
C TYR A 89 -4.48 -13.95 -2.11
N LYS A 90 -5.81 -13.81 -2.24
CA LYS A 90 -6.50 -13.74 -3.52
C LYS A 90 -6.34 -12.38 -4.20
N TYR A 91 -6.31 -11.31 -3.43
CA TYR A 91 -6.12 -9.94 -3.92
C TYR A 91 -4.97 -9.28 -3.18
N ILE A 92 -4.24 -8.43 -3.89
CA ILE A 92 -3.20 -7.57 -3.35
C ILE A 92 -3.43 -6.17 -3.88
N GLY A 93 -3.42 -5.20 -2.97
CA GLY A 93 -3.34 -3.79 -3.30
C GLY A 93 -1.93 -3.26 -3.01
N VAL A 94 -1.48 -2.33 -3.84
CA VAL A 94 -0.24 -1.57 -3.64
C VAL A 94 -0.65 -0.12 -3.51
N PHE A 95 -0.23 0.54 -2.44
CA PHE A 95 -0.59 1.91 -2.10
C PHE A 95 0.61 2.61 -1.47
N ASP A 96 0.73 3.91 -1.73
CA ASP A 96 1.55 4.80 -0.90
C ASP A 96 0.80 5.13 0.40
N VAL A 97 1.52 5.54 1.46
CA VAL A 97 0.93 5.75 2.80
C VAL A 97 -0.10 6.89 2.82
N ASP A 98 0.01 7.86 1.91
CA ASP A 98 -0.92 8.97 1.75
C ASP A 98 -2.02 8.69 0.70
N GLU A 99 -2.10 7.48 0.16
CA GLU A 99 -3.13 7.08 -0.79
C GLU A 99 -4.23 6.24 -0.14
N PHE A 100 -5.48 6.61 -0.42
CA PHE A 100 -6.66 5.95 0.12
C PHE A 100 -7.62 5.55 -0.99
N LEU A 101 -7.87 4.25 -1.14
CA LEU A 101 -8.90 3.73 -2.03
C LEU A 101 -10.27 3.83 -1.37
N ILE A 102 -11.11 4.77 -1.82
CA ILE A 102 -12.45 4.99 -1.24
C ILE A 102 -13.56 4.34 -2.11
N PRO A 103 -14.23 3.25 -1.67
CA PRO A 103 -15.37 2.69 -2.38
C PRO A 103 -16.59 3.61 -2.26
N LYS A 104 -17.17 4.01 -3.41
CA LYS A 104 -18.37 4.87 -3.43
C LYS A 104 -19.70 4.14 -3.30
N ARG A 105 -19.72 2.83 -3.56
CA ARG A 105 -20.95 2.01 -3.69
C ARG A 105 -20.97 0.79 -2.78
N HIS A 106 -19.89 0.51 -2.06
CA HIS A 106 -19.75 -0.65 -1.19
C HIS A 106 -19.16 -0.16 0.14
N SER A 107 -19.47 -0.85 1.24
CA SER A 107 -19.00 -0.47 2.57
C SER A 107 -17.54 -0.83 2.83
N ASP A 108 -17.01 -1.82 2.12
CA ASP A 108 -15.71 -2.44 2.37
C ASP A 108 -15.15 -3.04 1.07
N PHE A 109 -13.88 -3.45 1.10
CA PHE A 109 -13.22 -4.06 -0.05
C PHE A 109 -13.70 -5.47 -0.33
N HIS A 110 -14.11 -6.26 0.66
CA HIS A 110 -14.63 -7.60 0.41
C HIS A 110 -15.87 -7.57 -0.49
N LYS A 111 -16.84 -6.70 -0.20
CA LYS A 111 -18.05 -6.51 -1.02
C LYS A 111 -17.72 -5.93 -2.38
N LEU A 112 -16.79 -4.98 -2.45
CA LEU A 112 -16.32 -4.41 -3.72
C LEU A 112 -15.74 -5.51 -4.63
N MET A 113 -14.80 -6.30 -4.12
CA MET A 113 -14.12 -7.34 -4.89
C MET A 113 -15.05 -8.50 -5.24
N ALA A 114 -15.95 -8.90 -4.33
CA ALA A 114 -17.00 -9.88 -4.63
C ALA A 114 -17.90 -9.42 -5.78
N SER A 115 -18.24 -8.13 -5.85
CA SER A 115 -19.03 -7.58 -6.97
C SER A 115 -18.29 -7.67 -8.31
N PHE A 116 -16.96 -7.56 -8.29
CA PHE A 116 -16.13 -7.69 -9.49
C PHE A 116 -16.03 -9.14 -9.93
N ASP A 117 -15.82 -10.08 -9.01
CA ASP A 117 -15.82 -11.52 -9.31
C ASP A 117 -17.11 -12.01 -9.96
N ILE A 118 -18.27 -11.57 -9.44
CA ILE A 118 -19.58 -11.96 -10.00
C ILE A 118 -19.70 -11.47 -11.45
N LYS A 119 -19.25 -10.24 -11.73
CA LYS A 119 -19.25 -9.68 -13.09
C LYS A 119 -18.27 -10.43 -13.99
N MET A 120 -17.14 -10.90 -13.46
CA MET A 120 -16.13 -11.66 -14.21
C MET A 120 -16.63 -13.04 -14.63
N LYS A 121 -17.33 -13.77 -13.75
CA LYS A 121 -17.90 -15.10 -14.09
C LYS A 121 -18.88 -15.06 -15.27
N ARG A 122 -19.48 -13.90 -15.57
CA ARG A 122 -20.45 -13.74 -16.66
C ARG A 122 -19.79 -13.51 -18.02
N ASN A 123 -18.57 -12.96 -18.05
CA ASN A 123 -17.86 -12.58 -19.27
C ASN A 123 -16.45 -13.18 -19.21
N SER A 124 -16.27 -14.38 -19.76
CA SER A 124 -14.99 -15.10 -19.86
C SER A 124 -13.82 -14.19 -20.20
N THR A 125 -12.90 -14.00 -19.25
CA THR A 125 -11.44 -13.74 -19.38
C THR A 125 -10.81 -13.59 -18.00
N ASP A 126 -9.66 -14.23 -17.80
CA ASP A 126 -8.80 -14.09 -16.62
C ASP A 126 -8.28 -12.64 -16.53
N ARG A 127 -8.82 -11.85 -15.60
CA ARG A 127 -8.27 -10.53 -15.30
C ARG A 127 -7.18 -10.67 -14.25
N ALA A 128 -5.97 -10.25 -14.60
CA ALA A 128 -4.83 -10.26 -13.69
C ALA A 128 -4.79 -9.05 -12.74
N ALA A 129 -5.50 -7.96 -13.04
CA ALA A 129 -5.45 -6.72 -12.26
C ALA A 129 -6.75 -5.91 -12.32
N PHE A 130 -6.94 -5.06 -11.30
CA PHE A 130 -7.97 -4.04 -11.25
C PHE A 130 -7.31 -2.66 -11.17
N LEU A 131 -7.76 -1.73 -12.01
CA LEU A 131 -7.29 -0.35 -11.99
C LEU A 131 -8.37 0.57 -11.45
N PHE A 132 -7.98 1.44 -10.53
CA PHE A 132 -8.84 2.45 -9.94
C PHE A 132 -8.40 3.84 -10.41
N ARG A 133 -9.34 4.76 -10.51
CA ARG A 133 -9.03 6.16 -10.88
C ARG A 133 -8.57 6.91 -9.64
N ASN A 134 -7.42 7.56 -9.76
CA ASN A 134 -6.87 8.42 -8.72
C ASN A 134 -7.37 9.86 -8.87
N ALA A 135 -7.43 10.56 -7.74
CA ALA A 135 -7.62 12.00 -7.65
C ALA A 135 -6.61 12.54 -6.64
N TYR A 136 -5.89 13.61 -7.01
CA TYR A 136 -4.82 14.17 -6.19
C TYR A 136 -5.30 15.45 -5.52
N PHE A 137 -4.99 15.59 -4.23
CA PHE A 137 -5.29 16.77 -3.42
C PHE A 137 -3.97 17.36 -2.93
N TYR A 138 -3.56 18.47 -3.55
CA TYR A 138 -2.28 19.10 -3.23
C TYR A 138 -2.42 20.00 -2.01
N THR A 139 -1.94 19.52 -0.85
CA THR A 139 -1.95 20.28 0.41
C THR A 139 -0.89 21.39 0.48
N MET A 140 0.04 21.42 -0.49
CA MET A 140 1.09 22.43 -0.61
C MET A 140 0.62 23.75 -1.20
N TYR A 141 -0.59 23.80 -1.76
CA TYR A 141 -1.18 25.02 -2.30
C TYR A 141 -2.42 25.42 -1.49
N PRO A 142 -2.70 26.73 -1.34
CA PRO A 142 -3.97 27.17 -0.77
C PRO A 142 -5.11 26.66 -1.66
N ASP A 143 -6.25 26.38 -1.02
CA ASP A 143 -7.46 26.01 -1.73
C ASP A 143 -7.78 27.05 -2.80
N ALA A 144 -8.14 26.59 -3.99
CA ALA A 144 -8.65 27.48 -5.02
C ALA A 144 -9.85 28.23 -4.44
N THR A 145 -9.71 29.55 -4.23
CA THR A 145 -10.83 30.39 -3.86
C THR A 145 -11.89 30.20 -4.93
N LYS A 146 -13.08 29.72 -4.54
CA LYS A 146 -14.21 29.61 -5.47
C LYS A 146 -14.35 30.95 -6.19
N GLY A 147 -14.04 30.97 -7.48
CA GLY A 147 -14.28 32.13 -8.32
C GLY A 147 -15.75 32.52 -8.23
N LYS A 148 -16.01 33.81 -8.05
CA LYS A 148 -17.33 34.39 -8.25
C LYS A 148 -17.80 34.17 -9.69
#